data_AF-A0A7L4QFC1-F1
#
_entry.id   AF-A0A7L4QFC1-F1
#
_cell.length_a   1.000
_cell.length_b   1.000
_cell.length_c   1.000
_cell.angle_alpha   90.00
_cell.angle_beta   90.00
_cell.angle_gamma   90.00
#
_symmetry.space_group_name_H-M   'P 1'
#
loop_
_entity.id
_entity.type
_entity.pdbx_description
1 polymer ?
#
loop_
_entity_poly.entity_id
_entity_poly.type
_entity_poly.pdbx_seq_one_letter_code
_entity_poly.pdbx_strand_id
1 'polypeptide(L)'
;GFMDFAPILGPWMLFSGIAVVYIMNGQAMTGIYIFIIGQVLVTVIPELYIKPKLAGKYAKIHPMIFLFGFFGGLLAFGAIGIFVGPIAIGIVIVFIKYYLLGKELENKNSFIDKILNQVDKMIKLEGTKNGKL
;
A
#
# COMPACT_ATOMS: atom_id res chain seq x y z
N GLY A 1 -7.56 -21.01 7.22
CA GLY A 1 -7.70 -21.67 8.55
C GLY A 1 -6.97 -20.86 9.61
N PHE A 2 -7.09 -21.16 10.90
CA PHE A 2 -6.51 -20.37 12.02
C PHE A 2 -5.03 -19.96 11.85
N MET A 3 -4.23 -20.71 11.06
CA MET A 3 -2.86 -20.35 10.64
C MET A 3 -2.75 -19.10 9.75
N ASP A 4 -3.80 -18.68 9.04
CA ASP A 4 -3.80 -17.50 8.15
C ASP A 4 -3.80 -16.18 8.93
N PHE A 5 -4.11 -16.21 10.24
CA PHE A 5 -4.09 -15.03 11.11
C PHE A 5 -2.67 -14.64 11.57
N ALA A 6 -1.69 -15.54 11.42
CA ALA A 6 -0.28 -15.25 11.69
C ALA A 6 0.55 -15.58 10.44
N PRO A 7 0.41 -14.80 9.35
CA PRO A 7 1.13 -15.03 8.10
C PRO A 7 2.65 -14.93 8.27
N ILE A 8 3.13 -14.34 9.37
CA ILE A 8 4.54 -14.39 9.76
C ILE A 8 4.88 -15.79 10.33
N LEU A 9 4.08 -16.33 11.25
CA LEU A 9 4.38 -17.63 11.88
C LEU A 9 4.32 -18.80 10.90
N GLY A 10 3.49 -18.71 9.85
CA GLY A 10 3.33 -19.75 8.83
C GLY A 10 4.66 -20.16 8.18
N PRO A 11 5.39 -19.24 7.51
CA PRO A 11 6.70 -19.54 6.94
C PRO A 11 7.74 -20.01 7.96
N TRP A 12 7.83 -19.38 9.14
CA TRP A 12 8.76 -19.79 10.21
C TRP A 12 8.51 -21.24 10.66
N MET A 13 7.25 -21.64 10.86
CA MET A 13 6.89 -23.03 11.19
C MET A 13 7.11 -23.99 10.01
N LEU A 14 6.77 -23.58 8.79
CA LEU A 14 6.89 -24.42 7.61
C LEU A 14 8.35 -24.81 7.33
N PHE A 15 9.25 -23.82 7.24
CA PHE A 15 10.65 -24.06 6.89
C PHE A 15 11.42 -24.70 8.05
N SER A 16 11.09 -24.39 9.31
CA SER A 16 11.69 -25.09 10.46
C SER A 16 11.28 -26.57 10.49
N GLY A 17 10.01 -26.89 10.25
CA GLY A 17 9.53 -28.27 10.17
C GLY A 17 10.24 -29.06 9.07
N ILE A 18 10.35 -28.49 7.87
CA ILE A 18 11.05 -29.14 6.75
C ILE A 18 12.54 -29.33 7.07
N ALA A 19 13.18 -28.34 7.68
CA ALA A 19 14.58 -28.43 8.07
C ALA A 19 14.84 -29.57 9.08
N VAL A 20 13.97 -29.70 10.09
CA VAL A 20 14.05 -30.78 11.09
C VAL A 20 13.93 -32.14 10.43
N VAL A 21 12.99 -32.32 9.48
CA VAL A 21 12.85 -33.58 8.74
C VAL A 21 14.13 -33.92 7.98
N TYR A 22 14.75 -32.96 7.29
CA TYR A 22 16.01 -33.21 6.55
C TYR A 22 17.19 -33.51 7.48
N ILE A 23 17.27 -32.84 8.64
CA ILE A 23 18.30 -33.11 9.65
C ILE A 23 18.14 -34.52 10.22
N MET A 24 16.91 -34.96 10.53
CA MET A 24 16.63 -36.31 11.03
C MET A 24 16.96 -37.40 10.02
N ASN A 25 16.88 -37.09 8.71
CA ASN A 25 17.28 -37.99 7.62
C ASN A 25 18.80 -37.99 7.35
N GLY A 26 19.61 -37.37 8.22
CA GLY A 26 21.08 -37.32 8.10
C GLY A 26 21.60 -36.27 7.12
N GLN A 27 20.71 -35.48 6.51
CA GLN A 27 21.06 -34.43 5.54
C GLN A 27 21.02 -33.04 6.20
N ALA A 28 21.84 -32.85 7.24
CA ALA A 28 21.82 -31.63 8.04
C ALA A 28 22.12 -30.36 7.23
N MET A 29 23.07 -30.43 6.29
CA MET A 29 23.42 -29.31 5.42
C MET A 29 22.24 -28.87 4.54
N THR A 30 21.53 -29.83 3.95
CA THR A 30 20.34 -29.55 3.13
C THR A 30 19.23 -28.90 3.96
N GLY A 31 18.98 -29.39 5.18
CA GLY A 31 17.98 -28.79 6.08
C GLY A 31 18.32 -27.35 6.45
N ILE A 32 19.59 -27.06 6.75
CA ILE A 32 20.06 -25.70 7.06
C ILE A 32 19.90 -24.77 5.86
N TYR A 33 20.26 -25.21 4.65
CA TYR A 33 20.08 -24.40 3.45
C TYR A 33 18.61 -24.10 3.17
N ILE A 34 17.73 -25.09 3.31
CA ILE A 34 16.29 -24.90 3.13
C ILE A 34 15.74 -23.90 4.15
N PHE A 35 16.15 -24.00 5.42
CA PHE A 35 15.73 -23.08 6.45
C PHE A 35 16.16 -21.64 6.13
N ILE A 36 17.45 -21.42 5.86
CA ILE A 36 17.99 -20.07 5.63
C ILE A 36 17.41 -19.47 4.35
N ILE A 37 17.42 -20.22 3.24
CA ILE A 37 16.96 -19.72 1.94
C ILE A 37 15.45 -19.48 1.98
N GLY A 38 14.68 -20.42 2.55
CA GLY A 38 13.23 -20.28 2.71
C GLY A 38 12.88 -19.05 3.55
N GLN A 39 13.53 -18.86 4.68
CA GLN A 39 13.23 -17.73 5.56
C GLN A 39 13.64 -16.38 4.95
N VAL A 40 14.80 -16.30 4.31
CA VAL A 40 15.25 -15.04 3.72
C VAL A 40 14.38 -14.66 2.52
N LEU A 41 14.14 -15.58 1.58
CA LEU A 41 13.39 -15.27 0.37
C LEU A 41 11.88 -15.10 0.59
N VAL A 42 11.28 -15.88 1.48
CA VAL A 42 9.81 -15.92 1.64
C VAL A 42 9.34 -14.98 2.75
N THR A 43 10.12 -14.75 3.80
CA THR A 43 9.76 -13.82 4.88
C THR A 43 10.52 -12.51 4.81
N VAL A 44 11.84 -12.53 4.87
CA VAL A 44 12.62 -11.28 5.06
C VAL A 44 12.48 -10.33 3.87
N ILE A 45 12.68 -10.81 2.64
CA ILE A 45 12.62 -9.94 1.45
C ILE A 45 11.20 -9.35 1.25
N PRO A 46 10.11 -10.15 1.28
CA PRO A 46 8.79 -9.61 1.07
C PRO A 46 8.36 -8.66 2.18
N GLU A 47 8.68 -8.95 3.43
CA GLU A 47 8.23 -8.16 4.57
C GLU A 47 9.03 -6.88 4.78
N LEU A 48 10.35 -6.94 4.58
CA LEU A 48 11.22 -5.80 4.82
C LEU A 48 11.43 -4.91 3.59
N TYR A 49 11.27 -5.46 2.38
CA TYR A 49 11.57 -4.74 1.15
C TYR A 49 10.34 -4.50 0.29
N ILE A 50 9.55 -5.54 0.01
CA ILE A 50 8.41 -5.43 -0.91
C ILE A 50 7.27 -4.66 -0.24
N LYS A 51 6.79 -5.10 0.93
CA LYS A 51 5.68 -4.47 1.63
C LYS A 51 5.94 -2.98 1.94
N PRO A 52 7.10 -2.55 2.48
CA PRO A 52 7.32 -1.15 2.81
C PRO A 52 7.49 -0.27 1.57
N LYS A 53 8.10 -0.80 0.50
CA LYS A 53 8.23 -0.06 -0.77
C LYS A 53 6.88 0.17 -1.45
N LEU A 54 5.95 -0.79 -1.35
CA LEU A 54 4.58 -0.63 -1.81
C LEU A 54 3.78 0.31 -0.89
N ALA A 55 3.92 0.18 0.43
CA ALA A 55 3.18 0.97 1.41
C ALA A 55 3.65 2.43 1.52
N GLY A 56 4.94 2.69 1.34
CA GLY A 56 5.57 4.00 1.51
C GLY A 56 5.04 5.09 0.57
N LYS A 57 4.29 4.71 -0.47
CA LYS A 57 3.72 5.66 -1.44
C LYS A 57 2.37 6.26 -0.99
N TYR A 58 1.69 5.69 0.02
CA TYR A 58 0.24 5.92 0.20
C TYR A 58 -0.24 6.66 1.46
N ALA A 59 0.58 6.93 2.48
CA ALA A 59 0.07 7.66 3.65
C ALA A 59 1.13 8.49 4.36
N LYS A 60 1.41 9.70 3.85
CA LYS A 60 2.06 10.76 4.62
C LYS A 60 1.05 11.42 5.57
N ILE A 61 0.44 10.64 6.47
CA ILE A 61 -0.35 11.21 7.57
C ILE A 61 0.63 11.54 8.70
N HIS A 62 0.54 12.74 9.27
CA HIS A 62 1.40 13.14 10.36
C HIS A 62 1.23 12.16 11.55
N PRO A 63 2.31 11.59 12.12
CA PRO A 63 2.22 10.56 13.16
C PRO A 63 1.34 10.95 14.35
N MET A 64 1.33 12.24 14.72
CA MET A 64 0.48 12.75 15.80
C MET A 64 -1.02 12.56 15.53
N ILE A 65 -1.47 12.69 14.28
CA ILE A 65 -2.89 12.53 13.93
C ILE A 65 -3.32 11.08 14.14
N PHE A 66 -2.46 10.12 13.78
CA PHE A 66 -2.70 8.71 14.06
C PHE A 66 -2.74 8.45 15.58
N LEU A 67 -1.83 9.08 16.34
CA LEU A 67 -1.76 8.98 17.79
C LEU A 67 -3.06 9.48 18.46
N PHE A 68 -3.60 10.62 18.00
CA PHE A 68 -4.88 11.14 18.47
C PHE A 68 -6.04 10.19 18.14
N GLY A 69 -6.02 9.54 16.99
CA GLY A 69 -7.00 8.50 16.65
C GLY A 69 -6.90 7.30 17.58
N PHE A 70 -5.68 6.83 17.83
CA PHE A 70 -5.44 5.71 18.72
C PHE A 70 -5.88 6.00 20.17
N PHE A 71 -5.39 7.08 20.78
CA PHE A 71 -5.72 7.43 22.16
C PHE A 71 -7.17 7.89 22.29
N GLY A 72 -7.68 8.69 21.35
CA GLY A 72 -9.08 9.11 21.34
C GLY A 72 -10.03 7.94 21.20
N GLY A 73 -9.70 6.98 20.31
CA GLY A 73 -10.44 5.73 20.17
C GLY A 73 -10.40 4.89 21.44
N LEU A 74 -9.20 4.70 22.02
CA LEU A 74 -9.02 3.95 23.26
C LEU A 74 -9.84 4.53 24.42
N LEU A 75 -9.86 5.86 24.57
CA LEU A 75 -10.62 6.53 25.63
C LEU A 75 -12.14 6.47 25.38
N ALA A 76 -12.59 6.51 24.13
CA ALA A 76 -14.02 6.52 23.79
C ALA A 76 -14.66 5.11 23.77
N PHE A 77 -13.94 4.10 23.28
CA PHE A 77 -14.47 2.75 23.00
C PHE A 77 -13.68 1.63 23.71
N GLY A 78 -12.71 1.96 24.58
CA GLY A 78 -11.88 0.98 25.26
C GLY A 78 -10.93 0.24 24.32
N ALA A 79 -10.63 -1.02 24.61
CA ALA A 79 -9.64 -1.81 23.87
C ALA A 79 -9.93 -1.91 22.34
N ILE A 80 -11.19 -1.99 21.95
CA ILE A 80 -11.60 -2.03 20.53
C ILE A 80 -11.28 -0.70 19.83
N GLY A 81 -11.34 0.40 20.58
CA GLY A 81 -11.04 1.74 20.13
C GLY A 81 -9.64 1.94 19.56
N ILE A 82 -8.68 1.09 19.92
CA ILE A 82 -7.33 1.08 19.36
C ILE A 82 -7.34 0.88 17.84
N PHE A 83 -8.27 0.07 17.33
CA PHE A 83 -8.41 -0.15 15.89
C PHE A 83 -9.39 0.85 15.28
N VAL A 84 -10.54 1.06 15.94
CA VAL A 84 -11.63 1.90 15.41
C VAL A 84 -11.20 3.36 15.28
N GLY A 85 -10.46 3.90 16.25
CA GLY A 85 -10.08 5.30 16.30
C GLY A 85 -9.19 5.74 15.13
N PRO A 86 -8.05 5.08 14.86
CA PRO A 86 -7.22 5.39 13.70
C PRO A 86 -7.95 5.21 12.36
N ILE A 87 -8.83 4.21 12.25
CA ILE A 87 -9.63 3.98 11.04
C ILE A 87 -10.58 5.17 10.81
N ALA A 88 -11.30 5.60 11.84
CA ALA A 88 -12.24 6.71 11.75
C ALA A 88 -11.54 8.02 11.33
N ILE A 89 -10.40 8.35 11.95
CA ILE A 89 -9.61 9.53 11.57
C ILE A 89 -9.09 9.40 10.13
N GLY A 90 -8.61 8.22 9.73
CA GLY A 90 -8.18 7.96 8.36
C GLY A 90 -9.28 8.27 7.34
N ILE A 91 -10.51 7.84 7.62
CA ILE A 91 -11.68 8.12 6.77
C ILE A 91 -11.93 9.64 6.68
N VAL A 92 -11.96 10.34 7.82
CA VAL A 92 -12.17 11.80 7.85
C VAL A 92 -11.12 12.53 7.01
N ILE A 93 -9.84 12.17 7.14
CA ILE A 93 -8.75 12.77 6.35
C ILE A 93 -8.93 12.51 4.86
N VAL A 94 -9.33 11.30 4.48
CA VAL A 94 -9.59 10.96 3.08
C VAL A 94 -10.75 11.80 2.52
N PHE A 95 -11.84 11.95 3.27
CA PHE A 95 -12.96 12.81 2.89
C PHE A 95 -12.54 14.27 2.72
N ILE A 96 -11.81 14.82 3.70
CA ILE A 96 -11.31 16.20 3.65
C ILE A 96 -10.41 16.39 2.43
N LYS A 97 -9.46 15.46 2.21
CA LYS A 97 -8.53 15.52 1.08
C LYS A 97 -9.27 15.44 -0.26
N TYR A 98 -10.28 14.59 -0.37
CA TYR A 98 -11.06 14.47 -1.60
C TYR A 98 -11.88 15.73 -1.88
N TYR A 99 -12.56 16.28 -0.86
CA TYR A 99 -13.45 17.43 -1.05
C TYR A 99 -12.69 18.77 -1.18
N LEU A 100 -11.65 19.00 -0.36
CA LEU A 100 -10.88 20.24 -0.39
C LEU A 100 -9.84 20.26 -1.51
N LEU A 101 -9.08 19.17 -1.67
CA LEU A 101 -7.98 19.10 -2.65
C LEU A 101 -8.48 18.66 -4.04
N GLY A 102 -9.58 17.89 -4.12
CA GLY A 102 -10.17 17.49 -5.40
C GLY A 102 -10.67 18.68 -6.22
N LYS A 103 -11.13 19.74 -5.55
CA LYS A 103 -11.63 20.96 -6.20
C LYS A 103 -10.55 21.74 -6.94
N GLU A 104 -9.31 21.75 -6.43
CA GLU A 104 -8.17 22.34 -7.13
C GLU A 104 -7.75 21.54 -8.37
N LEU A 105 -7.80 20.20 -8.29
CA LEU A 105 -7.48 19.32 -9.41
C LEU A 105 -8.52 19.43 -10.54
N GLU A 106 -9.81 19.52 -10.19
CA GLU A 106 -10.90 19.70 -11.15
C GLU A 106 -10.81 21.04 -11.88
N ASN A 107 -10.51 22.14 -11.17
CA ASN A 107 -10.36 23.46 -11.80
C ASN A 107 -9.18 23.51 -12.79
N LYS A 108 -8.04 22.90 -12.41
CA LYS A 108 -6.85 22.82 -13.28
C LYS A 108 -7.13 22.01 -14.55
N ASN A 109 -7.84 20.88 -14.42
CA ASN A 109 -8.21 20.06 -15.58
C ASN A 109 -9.16 20.82 -16.51
N SER A 110 -10.15 21.54 -15.99
CA SER A 110 -11.04 22.37 -16.81
C SER A 110 -10.29 23.45 -17.61
N PHE A 111 -9.23 24.03 -17.05
CA PHE A 111 -8.39 24.99 -17.77
C PHE A 111 -7.57 24.34 -18.89
N ILE A 112 -6.94 23.19 -18.62
CA ILE A 112 -6.19 22.43 -19.62
C ILE A 112 -7.12 21.96 -20.76
N ASP A 113 -8.32 21.46 -20.43
CA ASP A 113 -9.31 21.01 -21.41
C ASP A 113 -9.78 22.16 -22.32
N LYS A 114 -9.92 23.38 -21.76
CA LYS A 114 -10.23 24.58 -22.55
C LYS A 114 -9.11 24.90 -23.54
N ILE A 115 -7.84 24.83 -23.13
CA ILE A 115 -6.70 25.05 -24.03
C ILE A 115 -6.62 23.96 -25.09
N LEU A 116 -6.76 22.69 -24.71
CA LEU A 116 -6.73 21.56 -25.65
C LEU A 116 -7.80 21.70 -26.73
N ASN A 117 -9.02 22.07 -26.34
CA ASN A 117 -10.10 22.33 -27.30
C ASN A 117 -9.81 23.52 -28.22
N GLN A 118 -9.12 24.56 -27.73
CA GLN A 118 -8.68 25.67 -28.59
C GLN A 118 -7.61 25.22 -29.59
N VAL A 119 -6.64 24.43 -29.16
CA VAL A 119 -5.57 23.90 -30.01
C VAL A 119 -6.12 22.93 -31.06
N ASP A 120 -7.02 22.01 -30.69
CA ASP A 120 -7.67 21.10 -31.64
C ASP A 120 -8.44 21.87 -32.72
N LYS A 121 -9.11 22.96 -32.32
CA LYS A 121 -9.82 23.83 -33.26
C LYS A 121 -8.86 24.56 -34.21
N MET A 122 -7.69 25.00 -33.73
CA MET A 122 -6.66 25.60 -34.59
C MET A 122 -6.12 24.57 -35.60
N ILE A 123 -5.78 23.36 -35.15
CA ILE A 123 -5.25 22.30 -36.01
C ILE A 123 -6.26 21.92 -37.09
N LYS A 124 -7.56 21.81 -36.77
CA LYS A 124 -8.61 21.56 -37.77
C LYS A 124 -8.74 22.71 -38.78
N LEU A 125 -8.63 23.95 -38.32
CA LEU A 125 -8.67 25.13 -39.18
C LEU A 125 -7.42 25.26 -40.08
N GLU A 126 -6.29 24.73 -39.63
CA GLU A 126 -5.03 24.72 -40.38
C GLU A 126 -5.00 23.57 -41.39
N GLY A 127 -5.46 22.38 -40.99
CA GLY A 127 -5.60 21.21 -41.87
C GLY A 127 -6.60 21.42 -43.02
N THR A 128 -7.70 22.14 -42.77
CA THR A 128 -8.65 22.51 -43.84
C THR A 128 -8.13 23.60 -44.77
N LYS A 129 -7.20 24.45 -44.32
CA LYS A 129 -6.60 25.50 -45.14
C LYS A 129 -5.45 25.00 -46.02
N ASN A 130 -4.76 23.93 -45.62
CA ASN A 130 -3.56 23.46 -46.30
C ASN A 130 -3.80 22.32 -47.32
N GLY A 131 -5.03 22.11 -47.77
CA GLY A 131 -5.33 21.45 -49.05
C GLY A 131 -4.66 20.09 -49.29
N LYS A 132 -4.85 19.13 -48.38
CA LYS A 132 -4.64 17.70 -48.69
C LYS A 132 -5.78 16.84 -48.14
N LEU A 133 -6.86 16.79 -48.92
CA LEU A 133 -7.68 15.61 -49.21
C LEU A 133 -7.86 15.59 -50.72
#